data_AF-A0A3B8QZ08-F1
#
_entry.id   AF-A0A3B8QZ08-F1
#
_cell.length_a   1.000
_cell.length_b   1.000
_cell.length_c   1.000
_cell.angle_alpha   90.00
_cell.angle_beta   90.00
_cell.angle_gamma   90.00
#
_symmetry.space_group_name_H-M   'P 1'
#
loop_
_entity.id
_entity.type
_entity.pdbx_description
1 polymer ?
#
loop_
_entity_poly.entity_id
_entity_poly.type
_entity_poly.pdbx_seq_one_letter_code
_entity_poly.pdbx_strand_id
1 'polypeptide(L)'
;MRCIMTFRNLLMAAPLLLLAAACGPSHPADSSNPSPAGAEIEEFPINTTLLTSSETYFGVPDSVLGDTYLTLTASILWPEKVSDRDIRPLQDTIMHVAFPASSDNNPRHAIREFVTDVSAYMLCKMKPVDKVEKVGESVRSFYSEVSGRLIEVNEQSCTYLLSFSEYMGGAHPNYASVVMSYDFTEGKCVDYGYLFKDGVEPELQGLILESLAANMAVSVKELDSELLVKPLPVSKDVYVLNGMLVFHYNPYDILPYSYGTIDVDVAPYQVKDFLTPEATRMLIDN
;
A
#
# COMPACT_ATOMS: atom_id res chain seq x y z
N MET A 1 22.80 -3.96 -32.13
CA MET A 1 23.66 -3.08 -31.31
C MET A 1 23.17 -3.17 -29.88
N ARG A 2 23.88 -3.90 -29.01
CA ARG A 2 23.57 -4.05 -27.58
C ARG A 2 24.70 -3.36 -26.82
N CYS A 3 24.36 -2.30 -26.09
CA CYS A 3 25.29 -1.58 -25.24
C CYS A 3 25.35 -2.29 -23.88
N ILE A 4 26.52 -2.86 -23.55
CA ILE A 4 26.84 -3.46 -22.26
C ILE A 4 27.45 -2.35 -21.41
N MET A 5 26.73 -1.86 -20.39
CA MET A 5 27.33 -1.02 -19.35
C MET A 5 27.89 -1.91 -18.24
N THR A 6 29.19 -1.81 -18.04
CA THR A 6 29.92 -2.42 -16.93
C THR A 6 29.89 -1.47 -15.74
N PHE A 7 29.26 -1.88 -14.64
CA PHE A 7 29.37 -1.18 -13.36
C PHE A 7 30.68 -1.56 -12.69
N ARG A 8 31.52 -0.56 -12.41
CA ARG A 8 32.81 -0.71 -11.75
C ARG A 8 32.62 -0.47 -10.25
N ASN A 9 32.84 -1.52 -9.46
CA ASN A 9 32.90 -1.49 -8.00
C ASN A 9 33.88 -0.42 -7.51
N LEU A 10 33.43 0.46 -6.61
CA LEU A 10 34.30 1.21 -5.71
C LEU A 10 33.82 0.97 -4.28
N LEU A 11 34.55 0.10 -3.58
CA LEU A 11 34.50 -0.10 -2.14
C LEU A 11 35.07 1.15 -1.46
N MET A 12 34.29 1.81 -0.60
CA MET A 12 34.78 2.73 0.42
C MET A 12 34.28 2.25 1.77
N ALA A 13 35.23 1.96 2.65
CA ALA A 13 35.03 1.37 3.97
C ALA A 13 34.36 2.35 4.94
N ALA A 14 33.46 1.81 5.76
CA ALA A 14 32.85 2.49 6.91
C ALA A 14 33.85 2.72 8.05
N PRO A 15 33.55 3.66 8.96
CA PRO A 15 33.87 3.50 10.36
C PRO A 15 32.60 3.23 11.18
N LEU A 16 32.64 2.15 11.96
CA LEU A 16 31.72 1.86 13.07
C LEU A 16 31.72 3.04 14.06
N LEU A 17 30.54 3.59 14.35
CA LEU A 17 30.33 4.45 15.52
C LEU A 17 29.94 3.59 16.72
N LEU A 18 30.89 3.45 17.65
CA LEU A 18 30.68 2.91 18.99
C LEU A 18 29.87 3.92 19.83
N LEU A 19 28.67 3.54 20.28
CA LEU A 19 27.96 4.23 21.35
C LEU A 19 28.69 3.99 22.67
N ALA A 20 29.42 5.00 23.15
CA ALA A 20 29.89 5.04 24.53
C ALA A 20 28.83 5.73 25.40
N ALA A 21 28.24 4.96 26.32
CA ALA A 21 27.50 5.52 27.45
C ALA A 21 28.50 6.21 28.40
N ALA A 22 28.33 7.51 28.62
CA ALA A 22 29.10 8.25 29.61
C ALA A 22 28.15 8.96 30.59
N CYS A 23 28.11 8.44 31.82
CA CYS A 23 27.52 9.14 32.95
C CYS A 23 28.58 10.05 33.61
N GLY A 24 28.25 11.34 33.76
CA GLY A 24 28.80 12.29 34.73
C GLY A 24 29.88 13.26 34.24
N PRO A 25 30.23 14.31 35.03
CA PRO A 25 29.41 15.23 35.81
C PRO A 25 29.31 16.63 35.14
N SER A 26 28.30 17.40 35.53
CA SER A 26 27.99 18.75 35.03
C SER A 26 29.06 19.80 35.37
N HIS A 27 29.61 20.47 34.35
CA HIS A 27 30.21 21.81 34.47
C HIS A 27 29.86 22.68 33.26
N PRO A 28 29.72 24.01 33.45
CA PRO A 28 29.00 24.89 32.54
C PRO A 28 29.90 25.35 31.40
N ALA A 29 29.47 25.16 30.17
CA ALA A 29 30.06 25.81 29.01
C ALA A 29 29.13 26.95 28.56
N ASP A 30 29.52 28.15 28.96
CA ASP A 30 29.08 29.40 28.38
C ASP A 30 29.68 29.49 26.96
N SER A 31 28.84 29.38 25.94
CA SER A 31 29.17 29.82 24.59
C SER A 31 27.89 30.18 23.85
N SER A 32 27.53 31.45 23.94
CA SER A 32 26.63 32.13 23.02
C SER A 32 27.20 32.11 21.61
N ASN A 33 27.01 30.99 20.90
CA ASN A 33 27.01 31.01 19.44
C ASN A 33 25.58 31.36 19.02
N PRO A 34 25.32 32.54 18.41
CA PRO A 34 24.04 32.77 17.80
C PRO A 34 23.89 31.75 16.66
N SER A 35 22.89 30.88 16.77
CA SER A 35 22.40 30.12 15.62
C SER A 35 22.20 31.12 14.48
N PRO A 36 22.61 30.81 13.24
CA PRO A 36 22.26 31.66 12.10
C PRO A 36 20.74 31.86 12.16
N ALA A 37 20.26 33.11 12.03
CA ALA A 37 18.85 33.39 11.87
C ALA A 37 18.37 32.57 10.66
N GLY A 38 17.79 31.41 10.94
CA GLY A 38 17.93 30.24 10.09
C GLY A 38 16.71 29.39 10.28
N ALA A 39 16.20 28.89 9.15
CA ALA A 39 14.92 28.19 9.03
C ALA A 39 14.62 27.33 10.26
N GLU A 40 13.52 27.64 10.94
CA GLU A 40 13.01 26.77 11.99
C GLU A 40 12.67 25.41 11.36
N ILE A 41 13.13 24.33 11.98
CA ILE A 41 12.77 22.97 11.58
C ILE A 41 11.45 22.65 12.26
N GLU A 42 10.41 22.41 11.47
CA GLU A 42 9.14 21.86 11.96
C GLU A 42 9.28 20.35 12.12
N GLU A 43 8.98 19.84 13.32
CA GLU A 43 9.02 18.41 13.61
C GLU A 43 7.60 17.83 13.61
N PHE A 44 7.35 16.84 12.74
CA PHE A 44 6.09 16.10 12.68
C PHE A 44 6.34 14.62 13.02
N PRO A 45 6.23 14.22 14.31
CA PRO A 45 6.66 12.90 14.76
C PRO A 45 5.71 11.80 14.31
N ILE A 46 6.25 10.72 13.75
CA ILE A 46 5.50 9.54 13.28
C ILE A 46 6.03 8.30 13.99
N ASN A 47 5.12 7.49 14.54
CA ASN A 47 5.45 6.23 15.22
C ASN A 47 4.74 5.06 14.53
N THR A 48 5.52 4.08 14.08
CA THR A 48 5.03 2.87 13.41
C THR A 48 5.68 1.62 13.99
N THR A 49 4.95 0.51 13.96
CA THR A 49 5.45 -0.81 14.36
C THR A 49 5.27 -1.78 13.20
N LEU A 50 6.34 -2.46 12.78
CA LEU A 50 6.23 -3.59 11.86
C LEU A 50 5.67 -4.81 12.59
N LEU A 51 4.46 -5.22 12.23
CA LEU A 51 3.79 -6.42 12.71
C LEU A 51 3.81 -7.49 11.61
N THR A 52 4.59 -8.55 11.82
CA THR A 52 4.74 -9.61 10.82
C THR A 52 4.56 -10.99 11.45
N SER A 53 3.85 -11.87 10.74
CA SER A 53 3.77 -13.29 11.04
C SER A 53 3.68 -14.08 9.74
N SER A 54 4.26 -15.28 9.72
CA SER A 54 4.15 -16.21 8.61
C SER A 54 4.07 -17.63 9.14
N GLU A 55 3.10 -18.40 8.67
CA GLU A 55 2.91 -19.80 9.04
C GLU A 55 2.86 -20.64 7.78
N THR A 56 3.56 -21.78 7.79
CA THR A 56 3.54 -22.75 6.69
C THR A 56 2.88 -24.03 7.14
N TYR A 57 2.00 -24.55 6.28
CA TYR A 57 1.25 -25.76 6.53
C TYR A 57 1.51 -26.79 5.45
N PHE A 58 1.40 -28.06 5.81
CA PHE A 58 1.48 -29.18 4.89
C PHE A 58 0.20 -30.02 4.92
N GLY A 59 -0.29 -30.38 3.73
CA GLY A 59 -1.45 -31.26 3.56
C GLY A 59 -1.18 -32.67 4.06
N VAL A 60 -2.11 -33.24 4.83
CA VAL A 60 -2.02 -34.60 5.36
C VAL A 60 -2.02 -35.64 4.22
N PRO A 61 -1.29 -36.77 4.34
CA PRO A 61 -1.36 -37.89 3.41
C PRO A 61 -2.83 -38.29 3.14
N ASP A 62 -3.17 -38.57 1.88
CA ASP A 62 -4.53 -38.82 1.34
C ASP A 62 -5.31 -37.57 0.85
N SER A 63 -4.65 -36.41 0.83
CA SER A 63 -5.12 -35.23 0.09
C SER A 63 -5.29 -35.56 -1.41
N VAL A 64 -6.47 -35.25 -1.98
CA VAL A 64 -6.71 -35.32 -3.45
C VAL A 64 -5.75 -34.39 -4.21
N LEU A 65 -5.23 -33.36 -3.54
CA LEU A 65 -4.24 -32.42 -4.07
C LEU A 65 -2.80 -32.97 -3.96
N GLY A 66 -2.57 -34.18 -3.44
CA GLY A 66 -1.23 -34.70 -3.19
C GLY A 66 -0.44 -33.83 -2.19
N ASP A 67 0.89 -33.88 -2.29
CA ASP A 67 1.80 -33.09 -1.45
C ASP A 67 1.59 -31.59 -1.73
N THR A 68 1.14 -30.86 -0.71
CA THR A 68 0.74 -29.45 -0.84
C THR A 68 1.23 -28.67 0.37
N TYR A 69 1.94 -27.58 0.11
CA TYR A 69 2.25 -26.54 1.09
C TYR A 69 1.32 -25.34 0.91
N LEU A 70 0.94 -24.71 2.02
CA LEU A 70 0.27 -23.42 2.07
C LEU A 70 1.06 -22.51 3.02
N THR A 71 1.50 -21.36 2.55
CA THR A 71 2.12 -20.34 3.38
C THR A 71 1.21 -19.13 3.49
N LEU A 72 0.88 -18.74 4.73
CA LEU A 72 0.06 -17.58 5.04
C LEU A 72 0.94 -16.52 5.68
N THR A 73 1.00 -15.33 5.09
CA THR A 73 1.88 -14.25 5.56
C THR A 73 1.10 -12.96 5.73
N ALA A 74 1.25 -12.32 6.90
CA ALA A 74 0.79 -10.97 7.12
C ALA A 74 1.95 -10.08 7.55
N SER A 75 2.10 -8.90 6.93
CA SER A 75 3.16 -7.93 7.25
C SER A 75 2.65 -6.49 7.16
N ILE A 76 2.25 -5.94 8.30
CA ILE A 76 1.62 -4.62 8.40
C ILE A 76 2.57 -3.66 9.13
N LEU A 77 3.00 -2.59 8.47
CA LEU A 77 3.65 -1.46 9.12
C LEU A 77 2.57 -0.58 9.77
N TRP A 78 2.18 -0.98 10.97
CA TRP A 78 1.06 -0.41 11.71
C TRP A 78 1.34 1.03 12.16
N PRO A 79 0.49 2.01 11.82
CA PRO A 79 0.63 3.37 12.33
C PRO A 79 0.14 3.43 13.78
N GLU A 80 1.06 3.53 14.73
CA GLU A 80 0.73 3.66 16.15
C GLU A 80 0.24 5.07 16.48
N LYS A 81 0.93 6.08 15.91
CA LYS A 81 0.64 7.50 16.14
C LYS A 81 1.23 8.37 15.03
N VAL A 82 0.49 9.39 14.61
CA VAL A 82 0.96 10.44 13.69
C VAL A 82 0.76 11.79 14.38
N SER A 83 1.84 12.33 14.94
CA SER A 83 1.83 13.53 15.77
C SER A 83 0.69 13.51 16.82
N ASP A 84 -0.06 14.60 16.98
CA ASP A 84 -1.22 14.71 17.84
C ASP A 84 -2.56 14.33 17.14
N ARG A 85 -2.50 13.85 15.90
CA ARG A 85 -3.69 13.55 15.08
C ARG A 85 -4.43 12.32 15.60
N ASP A 86 -5.75 12.37 15.55
CA ASP A 86 -6.59 11.18 15.75
C ASP A 86 -6.60 10.36 14.47
N ILE A 87 -5.97 9.19 14.50
CA ILE A 87 -5.89 8.27 13.36
C ILE A 87 -6.71 7.00 13.57
N ARG A 88 -7.59 6.95 14.59
CA ARG A 88 -8.42 5.78 14.84
C ARG A 88 -9.28 5.38 13.63
N PRO A 89 -9.91 6.31 12.88
CA PRO A 89 -10.66 5.91 11.69
C PRO A 89 -9.78 5.30 10.58
N LEU A 90 -8.53 5.75 10.44
CA LEU A 90 -7.56 5.13 9.53
C LEU A 90 -7.22 3.71 10.00
N GLN A 91 -6.92 3.54 11.29
CA GLN A 91 -6.64 2.22 11.88
C GLN A 91 -7.81 1.25 11.69
N ASP A 92 -9.04 1.71 11.94
CA ASP A 92 -10.27 0.94 11.74
C ASP A 92 -10.43 0.52 10.27
N THR A 93 -10.14 1.43 9.33
CA THR A 93 -10.21 1.16 7.90
C THR A 93 -9.15 0.13 7.48
N ILE A 94 -7.91 0.28 7.97
CA ILE A 94 -6.83 -0.70 7.72
C ILE A 94 -7.27 -2.09 8.18
N MET A 95 -7.84 -2.19 9.38
CA MET A 95 -8.29 -3.48 9.93
C MET A 95 -9.45 -4.08 9.15
N HIS A 96 -10.45 -3.27 8.79
CA HIS A 96 -11.61 -3.74 8.03
C HIS A 96 -11.24 -4.25 6.63
N VAL A 97 -10.30 -3.57 5.97
CA VAL A 97 -9.87 -3.94 4.61
C VAL A 97 -8.85 -5.09 4.64
N ALA A 98 -7.86 -5.04 5.52
CA ALA A 98 -6.80 -6.06 5.58
C ALA A 98 -7.26 -7.38 6.20
N PHE A 99 -8.17 -7.32 7.19
CA PHE A 99 -8.61 -8.46 7.99
C PHE A 99 -10.12 -8.47 8.22
N PRO A 100 -10.95 -8.56 7.15
CA PRO A 100 -12.41 -8.44 7.26
C PRO A 100 -13.06 -9.54 8.10
N ALA A 101 -12.38 -10.67 8.31
CA ALA A 101 -12.84 -11.77 9.14
C ALA A 101 -12.60 -11.56 10.64
N SER A 102 -11.74 -10.60 11.03
CA SER A 102 -11.41 -10.39 12.43
C SER A 102 -12.57 -9.75 13.19
N SER A 103 -12.76 -10.19 14.44
CA SER A 103 -13.90 -9.81 15.28
C SER A 103 -13.66 -8.56 16.14
N ASP A 104 -12.42 -8.07 16.18
CA ASP A 104 -12.02 -6.90 16.95
C ASP A 104 -11.03 -6.03 16.17
N ASN A 105 -10.69 -4.86 16.74
CA ASN A 105 -9.77 -3.92 16.13
C ASN A 105 -8.32 -4.09 16.64
N ASN A 106 -7.89 -5.34 16.91
CA ASN A 106 -6.55 -5.64 17.39
C ASN A 106 -5.69 -6.24 16.27
N PRO A 107 -4.72 -5.49 15.70
CA PRO A 107 -3.93 -5.97 14.57
C PRO A 107 -3.10 -7.22 14.88
N ARG A 108 -2.66 -7.40 16.14
CA ARG A 108 -1.92 -8.60 16.54
C ARG A 108 -2.82 -9.83 16.61
N HIS A 109 -4.07 -9.64 16.99
CA HIS A 109 -5.05 -10.71 17.00
C HIS A 109 -5.43 -11.10 15.57
N ALA A 110 -5.81 -10.12 14.75
CA ALA A 110 -6.18 -10.33 13.36
C ALA A 110 -5.07 -10.99 12.52
N ILE A 111 -3.80 -10.57 12.70
CA ILE A 111 -2.65 -11.22 12.05
C ILE A 111 -2.56 -12.69 12.46
N ARG A 112 -2.77 -13.01 13.74
CA ARG A 112 -2.74 -14.40 14.22
C ARG A 112 -3.89 -15.21 13.66
N GLU A 113 -5.11 -14.66 13.64
CA GLU A 113 -6.27 -15.32 13.04
C GLU A 113 -6.01 -15.60 11.56
N PHE A 114 -5.55 -14.62 10.79
CA PHE A 114 -5.23 -14.78 9.37
C PHE A 114 -4.23 -15.91 9.10
N VAL A 115 -3.08 -15.94 9.80
CA VAL A 115 -2.06 -16.97 9.54
C VAL A 115 -2.41 -18.34 10.13
N THR A 116 -3.48 -18.46 10.91
CA THR A 116 -3.92 -19.73 11.50
C THR A 116 -5.21 -20.30 10.91
N ASP A 117 -6.00 -19.49 10.21
CA ASP A 117 -7.21 -19.94 9.54
C ASP A 117 -6.92 -20.52 8.15
N VAL A 118 -6.47 -21.78 8.12
CA VAL A 118 -6.34 -22.55 6.89
C VAL A 118 -7.68 -22.99 6.30
N SER A 119 -8.80 -22.83 7.03
CA SER A 119 -10.11 -23.33 6.61
C SER A 119 -10.72 -22.48 5.51
N ALA A 120 -10.39 -21.19 5.45
CA ALA A 120 -10.80 -20.25 4.42
C ALA A 120 -10.47 -20.73 2.99
N TYR A 121 -9.37 -21.49 2.83
CA TYR A 121 -8.89 -21.97 1.53
C TYR A 121 -9.51 -23.29 1.07
N MET A 122 -10.25 -23.99 1.95
CA MET A 122 -10.99 -25.22 1.64
C MET A 122 -10.18 -26.30 0.90
N LEU A 123 -8.86 -26.36 1.14
CA LEU A 123 -7.95 -27.25 0.41
C LEU A 123 -8.07 -28.71 0.89
N CYS A 124 -7.46 -29.03 2.02
CA CYS A 124 -7.48 -30.33 2.67
C CYS A 124 -7.19 -30.15 4.17
N LYS A 125 -7.13 -31.25 4.92
CA LYS A 125 -6.62 -31.16 6.29
C LYS A 125 -5.15 -30.78 6.25
N MET A 126 -4.82 -29.65 6.85
CA MET A 126 -3.46 -29.12 6.90
C MET A 126 -2.90 -29.14 8.34
N LYS A 127 -1.59 -29.27 8.47
CA LYS A 127 -0.86 -29.21 9.75
C LYS A 127 0.30 -28.24 9.64
N PRO A 128 0.59 -27.44 10.69
CA PRO A 128 1.73 -26.52 10.67
C PRO A 128 3.04 -27.31 10.58
N VAL A 129 4.02 -26.73 9.88
CA VAL A 129 5.36 -27.30 9.68
C VAL A 129 6.43 -26.21 9.76
N ASP A 130 7.53 -26.52 10.45
CA ASP A 130 8.65 -25.56 10.63
C ASP A 130 9.61 -25.51 9.44
N LYS A 131 9.49 -26.46 8.49
CA LYS A 131 10.40 -26.58 7.34
C LYS A 131 9.73 -27.28 6.16
N VAL A 132 10.17 -26.90 4.97
CA VAL A 132 9.83 -27.57 3.72
C VAL A 132 10.76 -28.79 3.57
N GLU A 133 10.20 -29.99 3.68
CA GLU A 133 10.93 -31.26 3.54
C GLU A 133 10.80 -31.88 2.16
N LYS A 134 9.68 -31.60 1.46
CA LYS A 134 9.40 -32.13 0.13
C LYS A 134 9.50 -31.04 -0.91
N VAL A 135 10.26 -31.32 -1.96
CA VAL A 135 10.44 -30.43 -3.11
C VAL A 135 10.35 -31.25 -4.39
N GLY A 136 9.75 -30.67 -5.43
CA GLY A 136 9.60 -31.32 -6.73
C GLY A 136 8.41 -30.78 -7.50
N GLU A 137 8.37 -31.08 -8.80
CA GLU A 137 7.31 -30.58 -9.71
C GLU A 137 5.90 -31.04 -9.31
N SER A 138 5.80 -32.17 -8.60
CA SER A 138 4.52 -32.70 -8.11
C SER A 138 4.07 -32.10 -6.77
N VAL A 139 4.90 -31.27 -6.14
CA VAL A 139 4.59 -30.60 -4.86
C VAL A 139 3.95 -29.25 -5.15
N ARG A 140 2.70 -29.08 -4.71
CA ARG A 140 1.98 -27.81 -4.81
C ARG A 140 2.49 -26.85 -3.75
N SER A 141 2.77 -25.61 -4.13
CA SER A 141 3.19 -24.55 -3.22
C SER A 141 2.23 -23.39 -3.39
N PHE A 142 1.33 -23.23 -2.42
CA PHE A 142 0.33 -22.17 -2.39
C PHE A 142 0.69 -21.11 -1.37
N TYR A 143 0.22 -19.90 -1.59
CA TYR A 143 0.39 -18.82 -0.63
C TYR A 143 -0.78 -17.85 -0.63
N SER A 144 -0.94 -17.15 0.49
CA SER A 144 -1.80 -15.98 0.62
C SER A 144 -1.09 -14.95 1.49
N GLU A 145 -1.00 -13.73 1.00
CA GLU A 145 -0.21 -12.66 1.61
C GLU A 145 -1.04 -11.38 1.73
N VAL A 146 -0.94 -10.75 2.90
CA VAL A 146 -1.40 -9.38 3.13
C VAL A 146 -0.24 -8.53 3.63
N SER A 147 -0.03 -7.37 3.02
CA SER A 147 0.96 -6.41 3.49
C SER A 147 0.42 -5.00 3.48
N GLY A 148 0.97 -4.15 4.35
CA GLY A 148 0.49 -2.77 4.50
C GLY A 148 1.57 -1.80 4.94
N ARG A 149 1.54 -0.57 4.43
CA ARG A 149 2.46 0.49 4.85
C ARG A 149 1.96 1.90 4.52
N LEU A 150 2.41 2.88 5.29
CA LEU A 150 2.39 4.28 4.87
C LEU A 150 3.29 4.46 3.63
N ILE A 151 2.77 5.14 2.62
CA ILE A 151 3.50 5.49 1.39
C ILE A 151 3.75 6.99 1.27
N GLU A 152 2.94 7.81 1.95
CA GLU A 152 3.12 9.25 2.07
C GLU A 152 2.56 9.74 3.41
N VAL A 153 3.21 10.74 3.99
CA VAL A 153 2.75 11.44 5.20
C VAL A 153 3.29 12.86 5.20
N ASN A 154 2.42 13.82 5.45
CA ASN A 154 2.72 15.23 5.68
C ASN A 154 1.86 15.74 6.85
N GLU A 155 1.81 17.04 7.12
CA GLU A 155 1.09 17.58 8.29
C GLU A 155 -0.44 17.59 8.13
N GLN A 156 -0.92 17.53 6.89
CA GLN A 156 -2.32 17.61 6.49
C GLN A 156 -2.93 16.22 6.27
N SER A 157 -2.16 15.26 5.76
CA SER A 157 -2.66 13.95 5.39
C SER A 157 -1.60 12.84 5.41
N CYS A 158 -2.07 11.60 5.31
CA CYS A 158 -1.24 10.46 4.96
C CYS A 158 -1.93 9.52 3.99
N THR A 159 -1.14 8.72 3.28
CA THR A 159 -1.64 7.69 2.35
C THR A 159 -1.06 6.33 2.72
N TYR A 160 -1.94 5.34 2.81
CA TYR A 160 -1.63 3.98 3.24
C TYR A 160 -1.96 3.00 2.12
N LEU A 161 -1.01 2.12 1.80
CA LEU A 161 -1.15 1.04 0.82
C LEU A 161 -1.38 -0.28 1.55
N LEU A 162 -2.42 -0.99 1.16
CA LEU A 162 -2.62 -2.41 1.42
C LEU A 162 -2.40 -3.19 0.11
N SER A 163 -1.70 -4.31 0.19
CA SER A 163 -1.47 -5.21 -0.93
C SER A 163 -1.80 -6.63 -0.55
N PHE A 164 -2.51 -7.31 -1.44
CA PHE A 164 -2.99 -8.68 -1.29
C PHE A 164 -2.46 -9.51 -2.45
N SER A 165 -1.92 -10.69 -2.17
CA SER A 165 -1.53 -11.63 -3.21
C SER A 165 -1.85 -13.05 -2.81
N GLU A 166 -2.39 -13.82 -3.75
CA GLU A 166 -2.78 -15.20 -3.52
C GLU A 166 -2.42 -16.06 -4.72
N TYR A 167 -1.83 -17.23 -4.44
CA TYR A 167 -1.63 -18.28 -5.42
C TYR A 167 -2.15 -19.61 -4.89
N MET A 168 -3.23 -20.11 -5.49
CA MET A 168 -3.83 -21.42 -5.19
C MET A 168 -3.65 -22.40 -6.37
N GLY A 169 -2.60 -22.21 -7.18
CA GLY A 169 -2.35 -22.94 -8.41
C GLY A 169 -2.85 -22.21 -9.66
N GLY A 170 -2.54 -22.77 -10.84
CA GLY A 170 -2.84 -22.13 -12.13
C GLY A 170 -1.63 -21.39 -12.71
N ALA A 171 -1.88 -20.52 -13.68
CA ALA A 171 -0.83 -19.88 -14.48
C ALA A 171 -0.07 -18.76 -13.75
N HIS A 172 -0.74 -18.01 -12.86
CA HIS A 172 -0.19 -16.87 -12.14
C HIS A 172 -0.98 -16.62 -10.83
N PRO A 173 -0.45 -15.82 -9.89
CA PRO A 173 -1.21 -15.38 -8.72
C PRO A 173 -2.34 -14.42 -9.10
N ASN A 174 -3.33 -14.30 -8.21
CA ASN A 174 -4.20 -13.14 -8.15
C ASN A 174 -3.60 -12.11 -7.18
N TYR A 175 -3.69 -10.83 -7.49
CA TYR A 175 -3.26 -9.78 -6.58
C TYR A 175 -4.09 -8.52 -6.76
N ALA A 176 -4.20 -7.75 -5.69
CA ALA A 176 -4.88 -6.48 -5.67
C ALA A 176 -4.20 -5.55 -4.67
N SER A 177 -4.43 -4.25 -4.83
CA SER A 177 -4.11 -3.25 -3.83
C SER A 177 -5.34 -2.41 -3.50
N VAL A 178 -5.36 -1.95 -2.26
CA VAL A 178 -6.26 -0.89 -1.81
C VAL A 178 -5.39 0.21 -1.25
N VAL A 179 -5.53 1.41 -1.80
CA VAL A 179 -4.80 2.58 -1.35
C VAL A 179 -5.82 3.58 -0.80
N MET A 180 -5.53 4.12 0.38
CA MET A 180 -6.42 5.06 1.06
C MET A 180 -5.62 6.25 1.55
N SER A 181 -6.16 7.45 1.35
CA SER A 181 -5.64 8.66 2.00
C SER A 181 -6.50 9.00 3.22
N TYR A 182 -5.92 9.71 4.17
CA TYR A 182 -6.57 10.16 5.38
C TYR A 182 -6.27 11.64 5.59
N ASP A 183 -7.32 12.45 5.71
CA ASP A 183 -7.22 13.88 6.01
C ASP A 183 -7.23 14.08 7.52
N PHE A 184 -6.12 14.60 8.07
CA PHE A 184 -5.97 14.86 9.49
C PHE A 184 -6.81 16.04 9.98
N THR A 185 -7.16 16.98 9.10
CA THR A 185 -7.96 18.17 9.41
C THR A 185 -9.42 17.78 9.57
N GLU A 186 -9.95 16.99 8.63
CA GLU A 186 -11.35 16.52 8.66
C GLU A 186 -11.51 15.27 9.52
N GLY A 187 -10.42 14.56 9.83
CA GLY A 187 -10.42 13.33 10.60
C GLY A 187 -11.07 12.16 9.86
N LYS A 188 -10.95 12.11 8.53
CA LYS A 188 -11.69 11.17 7.66
C LYS A 188 -10.79 10.51 6.62
N CYS A 189 -11.12 9.27 6.29
CA CYS A 189 -10.59 8.62 5.09
C CYS A 189 -11.14 9.34 3.86
N VAL A 190 -10.26 9.53 2.89
CA VAL A 190 -10.54 10.13 1.59
C VAL A 190 -11.10 9.03 0.70
N ASP A 191 -12.36 9.17 0.32
CA ASP A 191 -13.01 8.35 -0.68
C ASP A 191 -13.50 9.22 -1.86
N TYR A 192 -14.09 8.59 -2.87
CA TYR A 192 -14.63 9.31 -4.02
C TYR A 192 -15.66 10.39 -3.63
N GLY A 193 -16.54 10.10 -2.67
CA GLY A 193 -17.60 11.03 -2.24
C GLY A 193 -17.08 12.20 -1.40
N TYR A 194 -15.96 12.00 -0.71
CA TYR A 194 -15.19 13.07 -0.08
C TYR A 194 -14.57 13.99 -1.13
N LEU A 195 -14.04 13.42 -2.22
CA LEU A 195 -13.29 14.16 -3.23
C LEU A 195 -14.18 14.96 -4.20
N PHE A 196 -15.25 14.35 -4.70
CA PHE A 196 -15.97 14.85 -5.87
C PHE A 196 -17.45 15.15 -5.58
N LYS A 197 -17.98 16.18 -6.25
CA LYS A 197 -19.42 16.46 -6.32
C LYS A 197 -20.15 15.35 -7.07
N ASP A 198 -21.42 15.14 -6.76
CA ASP A 198 -22.25 14.18 -7.47
C ASP A 198 -22.40 14.51 -8.97
N GLY A 199 -22.32 13.49 -9.82
CA GLY A 199 -22.65 13.58 -11.24
C GLY A 199 -21.53 14.06 -12.16
N VAL A 200 -20.31 14.21 -11.66
CA VAL A 200 -19.12 14.63 -12.42
C VAL A 200 -18.37 13.48 -13.10
N GLU A 201 -18.84 12.24 -12.95
CA GLU A 201 -18.24 11.05 -13.55
C GLU A 201 -18.05 11.17 -15.08
N PRO A 202 -19.00 11.68 -15.88
CA PRO A 202 -18.81 11.80 -17.32
C PRO A 202 -17.62 12.70 -17.70
N GLU A 203 -17.43 13.80 -16.98
CA GLU A 203 -16.33 14.74 -17.17
C GLU A 203 -14.99 14.12 -16.73
N LEU A 204 -14.97 13.46 -15.58
CA LEU A 204 -13.78 12.74 -15.10
C LEU A 204 -13.38 11.61 -16.04
N GLN A 205 -14.33 10.88 -16.61
CA GLN A 205 -14.07 9.78 -17.53
C GLN A 205 -13.21 10.22 -18.72
N GLY A 206 -13.57 11.35 -19.34
CA GLY A 206 -12.82 11.89 -20.48
C GLY A 206 -11.39 12.27 -20.09
N LEU A 207 -11.24 12.96 -18.95
CA LEU A 207 -9.94 13.38 -18.44
C LEU A 207 -9.02 12.19 -18.09
N ILE A 208 -9.56 11.18 -17.40
CA ILE A 208 -8.82 9.98 -17.03
C ILE A 208 -8.39 9.21 -18.29
N LEU A 209 -9.27 9.10 -19.29
CA LEU A 209 -8.95 8.43 -20.54
C LEU A 209 -7.82 9.13 -21.30
N GLU A 210 -7.83 10.47 -21.35
CA GLU A 210 -6.75 11.26 -21.95
C GLU A 210 -5.43 11.11 -21.19
N SER A 211 -5.45 11.21 -19.85
CA SER A 211 -4.27 11.00 -19.01
C SER A 211 -3.69 9.60 -19.16
N LEU A 212 -4.53 8.56 -19.16
CA LEU A 212 -4.08 7.18 -19.33
C LEU A 212 -3.46 6.95 -20.72
N ALA A 213 -4.07 7.47 -21.79
CA ALA A 213 -3.52 7.38 -23.14
C ALA A 213 -2.15 8.05 -23.24
N ALA A 214 -1.99 9.22 -22.61
CA ALA A 214 -0.73 9.95 -22.54
C ALA A 214 0.34 9.16 -21.78
N ASN A 215 0.00 8.57 -20.62
CA ASN A 215 0.92 7.76 -19.81
C ASN A 215 1.40 6.51 -20.55
N MET A 216 0.53 5.92 -21.37
CA MET A 216 0.85 4.74 -22.19
C MET A 216 1.51 5.09 -23.53
N ALA A 217 1.65 6.39 -23.85
CA ALA A 217 2.16 6.88 -25.13
C ALA A 217 1.39 6.33 -26.36
N VAL A 218 0.07 6.22 -26.25
CA VAL A 218 -0.84 5.79 -27.33
C VAL A 218 -1.92 6.85 -27.58
N SER A 219 -2.61 6.77 -28.71
CA SER A 219 -3.81 7.60 -28.92
C SER A 219 -4.99 7.10 -28.08
N VAL A 220 -5.90 8.01 -27.73
CA VAL A 220 -7.18 7.66 -27.06
C VAL A 220 -7.95 6.59 -27.85
N LYS A 221 -7.90 6.63 -29.18
CA LYS A 221 -8.57 5.64 -30.04
C LYS A 221 -7.94 4.25 -29.91
N GLU A 222 -6.61 4.16 -29.85
CA GLU A 222 -5.91 2.89 -29.65
C GLU A 222 -6.20 2.35 -28.26
N LEU A 223 -6.07 3.17 -27.22
CA LEU A 223 -6.40 2.77 -25.84
C LEU A 223 -7.85 2.29 -25.73
N ASP A 224 -8.82 3.07 -26.22
CA ASP A 224 -10.23 2.70 -26.18
C ASP A 224 -10.45 1.35 -26.85
N SER A 225 -9.74 1.02 -27.93
CA SER A 225 -9.87 -0.27 -28.61
C SER A 225 -9.42 -1.46 -27.76
N GLU A 226 -8.46 -1.27 -26.85
CA GLU A 226 -7.85 -2.28 -25.99
C GLU A 226 -8.56 -2.44 -24.62
N LEU A 227 -9.43 -1.51 -24.23
CA LEU A 227 -10.15 -1.57 -22.95
C LEU A 227 -11.01 -2.83 -22.84
N LEU A 228 -10.92 -3.49 -21.68
CA LEU A 228 -11.77 -4.63 -21.32
C LEU A 228 -13.23 -4.23 -21.09
N VAL A 229 -13.45 -3.00 -20.61
CA VAL A 229 -14.77 -2.44 -20.30
C VAL A 229 -14.92 -1.08 -20.99
N LYS A 230 -16.05 -0.87 -21.67
CA LYS A 230 -16.34 0.37 -22.40
C LYS A 230 -17.71 0.94 -22.04
N PRO A 231 -17.84 2.27 -21.83
CA PRO A 231 -16.73 3.24 -21.76
C PRO A 231 -15.81 2.97 -20.54
N LEU A 232 -14.66 3.64 -20.48
CA LEU A 232 -13.73 3.55 -19.35
C LEU A 232 -14.50 3.80 -18.03
N PRO A 233 -14.52 2.89 -17.06
CA PRO A 233 -15.14 3.16 -15.76
C PRO A 233 -14.29 4.18 -14.98
N VAL A 234 -14.91 5.20 -14.37
CA VAL A 234 -14.25 6.06 -13.39
C VAL A 234 -14.08 5.27 -12.11
N SER A 235 -12.83 5.00 -11.72
CA SER A 235 -12.56 4.27 -10.48
C SER A 235 -13.10 5.03 -9.26
N LYS A 236 -13.71 4.29 -8.33
CA LYS A 236 -14.07 4.80 -7.01
C LYS A 236 -12.95 4.60 -5.98
N ASP A 237 -11.94 3.81 -6.34
CA ASP A 237 -10.70 3.68 -5.60
C ASP A 237 -9.78 4.83 -6.05
N VAL A 238 -9.90 5.95 -5.37
CA VAL A 238 -9.14 7.16 -5.64
C VAL A 238 -8.46 7.63 -4.36
N TYR A 239 -7.19 7.99 -4.46
CA TYR A 239 -6.38 8.44 -3.34
C TYR A 239 -5.53 9.64 -3.72
N VAL A 240 -4.86 10.23 -2.72
CA VAL A 240 -3.96 11.37 -2.89
C VAL A 240 -2.53 10.88 -2.74
N LEU A 241 -1.66 11.22 -3.68
CA LEU A 241 -0.23 10.91 -3.60
C LEU A 241 0.57 11.99 -4.32
N ASN A 242 1.60 12.52 -3.66
CA ASN A 242 2.43 13.62 -4.18
C ASN A 242 1.59 14.83 -4.62
N GLY A 243 0.48 15.11 -3.93
CA GLY A 243 -0.46 16.18 -4.28
C GLY A 243 -1.32 15.94 -5.52
N MET A 244 -1.28 14.73 -6.10
CA MET A 244 -2.10 14.32 -7.24
C MET A 244 -3.29 13.49 -6.78
N LEU A 245 -4.39 13.55 -7.54
CA LEU A 245 -5.47 12.57 -7.43
C LEU A 245 -5.09 11.36 -8.27
N VAL A 246 -5.08 10.18 -7.65
CA VAL A 246 -4.68 8.94 -8.32
C VAL A 246 -5.88 8.01 -8.42
N PHE A 247 -6.36 7.79 -9.64
CA PHE A 247 -7.42 6.82 -9.92
C PHE A 247 -6.80 5.43 -10.08
N HIS A 248 -7.12 4.53 -9.15
CA HIS A 248 -6.54 3.21 -9.05
C HIS A 248 -7.35 2.16 -9.80
N TYR A 249 -6.67 1.29 -10.53
CA TYR A 249 -7.27 0.15 -11.22
C TYR A 249 -6.42 -1.10 -10.94
N ASN A 250 -7.05 -2.11 -10.35
CA ASN A 250 -6.45 -3.42 -10.14
C ASN A 250 -6.32 -4.19 -11.46
N PRO A 251 -5.49 -5.26 -11.51
CA PRO A 251 -5.41 -6.12 -12.67
C PRO A 251 -6.79 -6.59 -13.11
N TYR A 252 -7.06 -6.53 -14.43
CA TYR A 252 -8.35 -6.82 -15.08
C TYR A 252 -9.45 -5.76 -14.97
N ASP A 253 -9.30 -4.69 -14.20
CA ASP A 253 -10.36 -3.67 -14.09
C ASP A 253 -10.63 -2.98 -15.43
N ILE A 254 -9.56 -2.61 -16.15
CA ILE A 254 -9.66 -1.88 -17.43
C ILE A 254 -8.81 -2.47 -18.55
N LEU A 255 -7.73 -3.20 -18.22
CA LEU A 255 -6.79 -3.80 -19.18
C LEU A 255 -6.38 -5.22 -18.76
N PRO A 256 -5.86 -6.05 -19.69
CA PRO A 256 -5.41 -7.41 -19.37
C PRO A 256 -4.38 -7.46 -18.23
N TYR A 257 -4.37 -8.55 -17.46
CA TYR A 257 -3.47 -8.79 -16.33
C TYR A 257 -1.99 -8.47 -16.56
N SER A 258 -1.50 -8.64 -17.80
CA SER A 258 -0.10 -8.33 -18.16
C SER A 258 0.28 -6.85 -18.00
N TYR A 259 -0.69 -5.94 -17.96
CA TYR A 259 -0.47 -4.53 -17.62
C TYR A 259 -0.29 -4.30 -16.12
N GLY A 260 -0.75 -5.25 -15.31
CA GLY A 260 -0.78 -5.16 -13.86
C GLY A 260 -1.72 -4.07 -13.36
N THR A 261 -1.42 -3.55 -12.17
CA THR A 261 -2.08 -2.39 -11.59
C THR A 261 -1.81 -1.13 -12.42
N ILE A 262 -2.85 -0.32 -12.63
CA ILE A 262 -2.77 0.94 -13.38
C ILE A 262 -3.23 2.07 -12.47
N ASP A 263 -2.37 3.08 -12.32
CA ASP A 263 -2.68 4.32 -11.64
C ASP A 263 -2.73 5.46 -12.68
N VAL A 264 -3.78 6.27 -12.60
CA VAL A 264 -3.95 7.44 -13.47
C VAL A 264 -3.96 8.71 -12.64
N ASP A 265 -2.89 9.49 -12.80
CA ASP A 265 -2.73 10.77 -12.11
C ASP A 265 -3.56 11.87 -12.79
N VAL A 266 -4.29 12.61 -11.97
CA VAL A 266 -5.04 13.81 -12.35
C VAL A 266 -4.65 14.93 -11.41
N ALA A 267 -4.24 16.07 -11.96
CA ALA A 267 -3.88 17.20 -11.11
C ALA A 267 -5.14 17.86 -10.53
N PRO A 268 -5.18 18.24 -9.24
CA PRO A 268 -6.36 18.83 -8.62
C PRO A 268 -6.88 20.08 -9.35
N TYR A 269 -6.00 20.88 -9.94
CA TYR A 269 -6.41 22.08 -10.69
C TYR A 269 -7.21 21.76 -11.97
N GLN A 270 -7.03 20.57 -12.57
CA GLN A 270 -7.78 20.15 -13.76
C GLN A 270 -9.24 19.83 -13.42
N VAL A 271 -9.52 19.52 -12.16
CA VAL A 271 -10.83 19.07 -11.67
C VAL A 271 -11.38 19.96 -10.57
N LYS A 272 -10.82 21.16 -10.37
CA LYS A 272 -11.18 22.09 -9.29
C LYS A 272 -12.68 22.33 -9.19
N ASP A 273 -13.36 22.50 -10.33
CA ASP A 273 -14.80 22.75 -10.37
C ASP A 273 -15.64 21.52 -9.99
N PHE A 274 -15.05 20.34 -9.99
CA PHE A 274 -15.67 19.06 -9.63
C PHE A 274 -15.42 18.68 -8.16
N LEU A 275 -14.43 19.30 -7.50
CA LEU A 275 -14.07 18.97 -6.11
C LEU A 275 -15.12 19.48 -5.11
N THR A 276 -15.28 18.74 -4.02
CA THR A 276 -16.01 19.23 -2.83
C THR A 276 -15.25 20.39 -2.16
N PRO A 277 -15.90 21.17 -1.28
CA PRO A 277 -15.20 22.17 -0.47
C PRO A 277 -14.09 21.59 0.39
N GLU A 278 -14.30 20.40 0.96
CA GLU A 278 -13.33 19.67 1.79
C GLU A 278 -12.10 19.29 0.98
N ALA A 279 -12.30 18.67 -0.19
CA ALA A 279 -11.22 18.30 -1.08
C ALA A 279 -10.48 19.51 -1.66
N THR A 280 -11.18 20.63 -1.91
CA THR A 280 -10.55 21.87 -2.34
C THR A 280 -9.59 22.40 -1.27
N ARG A 281 -10.03 22.41 0.00
CA ARG A 281 -9.16 22.79 1.12
C ARG A 281 -7.93 21.89 1.19
N MET A 282 -8.14 20.57 1.13
CA MET A 282 -7.08 19.56 1.23
C MET A 282 -6.08 19.60 0.07
N LEU A 283 -6.48 19.96 -1.15
CA LEU A 283 -5.67 19.77 -2.35
C LEU A 283 -5.19 21.05 -3.02
N ILE A 284 -5.84 22.19 -2.75
CA ILE A 284 -5.59 23.45 -3.48
C ILE A 284 -5.24 24.60 -2.53
N ASP A 285 -5.92 24.70 -1.38
CA ASP A 285 -5.77 25.84 -0.49
C ASP A 285 -4.61 25.68 0.52
N ASN A 286 -3.91 24.54 0.49
CA ASN A 286 -2.76 24.23 1.34
C ASN A 286 -1.55 25.14 1.10
#